data_AF-A0AAX3XI85-F1
#
_entry.id   AF-A0AAX3XI85-F1
#
_cell.length_a   1.000
_cell.length_b   1.000
_cell.length_c   1.000
_cell.angle_alpha   90.00
_cell.angle_beta   90.00
_cell.angle_gamma   90.00
#
_symmetry.space_group_name_H-M   'P 1'
#
loop_
_entity.id
_entity.type
_entity.pdbx_description
1 polymer ?
#
loop_
_entity_poly.entity_id
_entity_poly.type
_entity_poly.pdbx_seq_one_letter_code
_entity_poly.pdbx_strand_id
1 'polypeptide(L)'
;MNTLGKKVLLAVAVSMMALTVQASENAQLVQAIKQLEAAQRSLTRAEALAQTSEKNREYFDYQAARRDINAIKSGINQYINPTRAIPRDPNASRRLQEDYTKLRH
;
A
#
# COMPACT_ATOMS: atom_id res chain seq x y z
N MET A 1 -26.28 12.85 13.39
CA MET A 1 -25.41 11.64 13.41
C MET A 1 -25.59 10.92 12.08
N ASN A 2 -24.70 11.20 11.14
CA ASN A 2 -25.01 11.14 9.72
C ASN A 2 -24.91 9.70 9.22
N THR A 3 -26.05 9.12 8.86
CA THR A 3 -26.20 7.72 8.39
C THR A 3 -25.37 7.42 7.15
N LEU A 4 -25.03 8.45 6.37
CA LEU A 4 -24.17 8.35 5.19
C LEU A 4 -22.72 8.02 5.56
N GLY A 5 -22.18 8.62 6.63
CA GLY A 5 -20.83 8.33 7.13
C GLY A 5 -20.70 6.89 7.62
N LYS A 6 -21.75 6.38 8.29
CA LYS A 6 -21.82 4.98 8.73
C LYS A 6 -21.85 4.01 7.55
N LYS A 7 -22.57 4.33 6.47
CA LYS A 7 -22.62 3.50 5.25
C LYS A 7 -21.30 3.47 4.48
N VAL A 8 -20.59 4.60 4.42
CA VAL A 8 -19.24 4.66 3.82
C VAL A 8 -18.23 3.87 4.64
N LEU A 9 -18.26 4.01 5.98
CA LEU A 9 -17.41 3.23 6.87
C LEU A 9 -17.68 1.73 6.73
N LEU A 10 -18.95 1.32 6.64
CA LEU A 10 -19.35 -0.06 6.45
C LEU A 10 -18.91 -0.60 5.08
N ALA A 11 -19.00 0.20 4.00
CA ALA A 11 -18.53 -0.19 2.67
C ALA A 11 -16.99 -0.34 2.60
N VAL A 12 -16.23 0.51 3.30
CA VAL A 12 -14.77 0.38 3.42
C VAL A 12 -14.40 -0.86 4.22
N ALA A 13 -15.06 -1.11 5.35
CA ALA A 13 -14.81 -2.29 6.19
C ALA A 13 -15.14 -3.61 5.46
N VAL A 14 -16.23 -3.65 4.70
CA VAL A 14 -16.61 -4.82 3.90
C VAL A 14 -15.64 -5.01 2.71
N SER A 15 -15.11 -3.92 2.13
CA SER A 15 -14.07 -4.01 1.08
C SER A 15 -12.71 -4.48 1.61
N MET A 16 -12.45 -4.39 2.91
CA MET A 16 -11.22 -4.91 3.54
C MET A 16 -11.30 -6.41 3.86
N MET A 17 -12.50 -6.99 3.92
CA MET A 17 -12.69 -8.45 4.05
C MET A 17 -12.62 -9.14 2.68
N ALA A 18 -11.54 -8.91 1.92
CA ALA A 18 -11.27 -9.70 0.72
C ALA A 18 -10.53 -10.98 1.14
N LEU A 19 -11.25 -12.10 1.08
CA LEU A 19 -10.79 -13.47 1.34
C LEU A 19 -9.37 -13.75 0.83
N THR A 20 -8.47 -14.10 1.73
CA THR A 20 -7.13 -14.63 1.41
C THR A 20 -7.22 -16.10 1.01
N VAL A 21 -7.85 -16.37 -0.13
CA VAL A 21 -7.74 -17.67 -0.82
C VAL A 21 -6.39 -17.68 -1.52
N GLN A 22 -5.38 -18.29 -0.89
CA GLN A 22 -4.07 -18.70 -1.43
C GLN A 22 -3.51 -17.86 -2.60
N ALA A 23 -3.51 -16.54 -2.48
CA ALA A 23 -2.88 -15.65 -3.44
C ALA A 23 -1.39 -15.54 -3.11
N SER A 24 -0.51 -15.61 -4.12
CA SER A 24 0.93 -15.36 -3.95
C SER A 24 1.16 -13.99 -3.30
N GLU A 25 2.26 -13.82 -2.57
CA GLU A 25 2.60 -12.55 -1.91
C GLU A 25 2.50 -11.34 -2.87
N ASN A 26 3.00 -11.50 -4.11
CA ASN A 26 2.87 -10.48 -5.15
C ASN A 26 1.41 -10.15 -5.49
N ALA A 27 0.55 -11.16 -5.63
CA ALA A 27 -0.86 -10.95 -5.89
C ALA A 27 -1.57 -10.23 -4.73
N GLN A 28 -1.16 -10.49 -3.49
CA GLN A 28 -1.66 -9.77 -2.31
C GLN A 28 -1.22 -8.30 -2.34
N LEU A 29 0.03 -7.99 -2.70
CA LEU A 29 0.52 -6.62 -2.84
C LEU A 29 -0.20 -5.86 -3.97
N VAL A 30 -0.43 -6.52 -5.11
CA VAL A 30 -1.22 -5.96 -6.21
C VAL A 30 -2.66 -5.68 -5.76
N GLN A 31 -3.25 -6.56 -4.96
CA GLN A 31 -4.58 -6.37 -4.41
C GLN A 31 -4.63 -5.18 -3.43
N ALA A 32 -3.61 -5.02 -2.58
CA ALA A 32 -3.48 -3.88 -1.67
C ALA A 32 -3.43 -2.55 -2.45
N ILE A 33 -2.69 -2.49 -3.56
CA ILE A 33 -2.68 -1.31 -4.45
C ILE A 33 -4.08 -1.00 -4.98
N LYS A 34 -4.83 -2.00 -5.46
CA LYS A 34 -6.20 -1.81 -5.96
C LYS A 34 -7.14 -1.28 -4.87
N GLN A 35 -6.99 -1.77 -3.63
CA GLN A 35 -7.76 -1.27 -2.49
C GLN A 35 -7.41 0.19 -2.15
N LEU A 36 -6.13 0.56 -2.19
CA LEU A 36 -5.69 1.96 -2.03
C LEU A 36 -6.25 2.88 -3.11
N GLU A 37 -6.36 2.41 -4.36
CA GLU A 37 -6.99 3.15 -5.46
C GLU A 37 -8.51 3.30 -5.28
N ALA A 38 -9.17 2.28 -4.74
CA ALA A 38 -10.58 2.37 -4.37
C ALA A 38 -10.79 3.40 -3.24
N ALA A 39 -9.91 3.39 -2.22
CA ALA A 39 -9.93 4.35 -1.13
C ALA A 39 -9.71 5.78 -1.64
N GLN A 40 -8.74 6.01 -2.53
CA GLN A 40 -8.49 7.31 -3.14
C GLN A 40 -9.70 7.83 -3.93
N ARG A 41 -10.38 6.97 -4.70
CA ARG A 41 -11.64 7.33 -5.38
C ARG A 41 -12.75 7.67 -4.40
N SER A 42 -12.84 6.96 -3.27
CA SER A 42 -13.79 7.27 -2.21
C SER A 42 -13.52 8.63 -1.58
N LEU A 43 -12.25 8.97 -1.32
CA LEU A 43 -11.86 10.29 -0.80
C LEU A 43 -12.26 11.41 -1.76
N THR A 44 -12.02 11.27 -3.07
CA THR A 44 -12.43 12.27 -4.06
C THR A 44 -13.95 12.51 -4.04
N ARG A 45 -14.75 11.45 -3.90
CA ARG A 45 -16.21 11.60 -3.79
C ARG A 45 -16.60 12.28 -2.48
N ALA A 46 -15.95 11.92 -1.37
CA ALA A 46 -16.21 12.56 -0.08
C ALA A 46 -15.84 14.04 -0.09
N GLU A 47 -14.74 14.42 -0.75
CA GLU A 47 -14.31 15.81 -0.92
C GLU A 47 -15.34 16.62 -1.72
N ALA A 48 -15.83 16.08 -2.83
CA ALA A 48 -16.86 16.72 -3.65
C ALA A 48 -18.17 16.93 -2.86
N LEU A 49 -18.57 15.95 -2.03
CA LEU A 49 -19.76 16.07 -1.17
C LEU A 49 -19.56 17.06 -0.02
N ALA A 50 -18.34 17.17 0.52
CA ALA A 50 -18.03 18.13 1.57
C ALA A 50 -18.11 19.57 1.04
N GLN A 51 -17.69 19.80 -0.21
CA GLN A 51 -17.76 21.11 -0.87
C GLN A 51 -19.20 21.61 -1.08
N THR A 52 -20.17 20.71 -1.23
CA THR A 52 -21.59 21.08 -1.40
C THR A 52 -22.37 21.14 -0.09
N SER A 53 -21.77 20.68 1.02
CA SER A 53 -22.42 20.67 2.34
C SER A 53 -22.28 22.00 3.07
N GLU A 54 -23.34 22.43 3.76
CA GLU A 54 -23.29 23.63 4.60
C GLU A 54 -22.29 23.44 5.74
N LYS A 55 -21.14 24.13 5.60
CA LYS A 55 -20.13 24.48 6.60
C LYS A 55 -20.16 23.67 7.90
N ASN A 56 -19.88 22.36 7.80
CA ASN A 56 -19.48 21.60 8.97
C ASN A 56 -18.13 22.16 9.45
N ARG A 57 -17.98 22.40 10.76
CA ARG A 57 -16.79 23.04 11.34
C ARG A 57 -15.56 22.13 11.34
N GLU A 58 -15.76 20.84 11.12
CA GLU A 58 -14.69 19.85 11.00
C GLU A 58 -14.19 19.81 9.56
N TYR A 59 -12.99 20.34 9.35
CA TYR A 59 -12.29 20.27 8.08
C TYR A 59 -11.45 18.99 8.02
N PHE A 60 -11.73 18.12 7.05
CA PHE A 60 -10.88 16.96 6.78
C PHE A 60 -9.80 17.36 5.77
N ASP A 61 -8.52 17.09 6.08
CA ASP A 61 -7.41 17.35 5.15
C ASP A 61 -7.31 16.24 4.09
N TYR A 62 -8.08 16.43 3.01
CA TYR A 62 -8.07 15.52 1.86
C TYR A 62 -6.71 15.47 1.16
N GLN A 63 -5.92 16.54 1.21
CA GLN A 63 -4.60 16.55 0.59
C GLN A 63 -3.62 15.68 1.35
N ALA A 64 -3.59 15.77 2.69
CA ALA A 64 -2.77 14.90 3.52
C ALA A 64 -3.11 13.42 3.28
N ALA A 65 -4.40 13.06 3.35
CA ALA A 65 -4.83 11.68 3.13
C ALA A 65 -4.40 11.14 1.73
N ARG A 66 -4.46 11.99 0.70
CA ARG A 66 -4.07 11.61 -0.67
C ARG A 66 -2.55 11.47 -0.81
N ARG A 67 -1.77 12.30 -0.12
CA ARG A 67 -0.30 12.16 -0.04
C ARG A 67 0.08 10.84 0.62
N ASP A 68 -0.56 10.49 1.73
CA ASP A 68 -0.25 9.27 2.47
C ASP A 68 -0.57 8.01 1.65
N ILE A 69 -1.74 7.98 1.00
CA ILE A 69 -2.10 6.87 0.09
C ILE A 69 -1.04 6.72 -1.02
N ASN A 70 -0.60 7.84 -1.62
CA ASN A 70 0.42 7.80 -2.67
C ASN A 70 1.78 7.30 -2.14
N ALA A 71 2.17 7.71 -0.93
CA ALA A 71 3.39 7.24 -0.29
C ALA A 71 3.35 5.72 -0.04
N ILE A 72 2.23 5.20 0.46
CA ILE A 72 2.04 3.76 0.67
C ILE A 72 2.08 3.01 -0.67
N LYS A 73 1.35 3.47 -1.70
CA LYS A 73 1.39 2.86 -3.04
C LYS A 73 2.82 2.82 -3.60
N SER A 74 3.57 3.92 -3.45
CA SER A 74 4.97 3.99 -3.88
C SER A 74 5.84 2.97 -3.14
N GLY A 75 5.68 2.85 -1.82
CA GLY A 75 6.38 1.85 -1.01
C GLY A 75 6.08 0.42 -1.48
N ILE A 76 4.80 0.07 -1.70
CA ILE A 76 4.40 -1.27 -2.16
C ILE A 76 4.93 -1.58 -3.56
N ASN A 77 4.91 -0.61 -4.47
CA ASN A 77 5.39 -0.81 -5.85
C ASN A 77 6.88 -1.23 -5.92
N GLN A 78 7.69 -0.86 -4.93
CA GLN A 78 9.10 -1.28 -4.83
C GLN A 78 9.24 -2.79 -4.60
N TYR A 79 8.22 -3.44 -4.04
CA TYR A 79 8.21 -4.88 -3.76
C TYR A 79 7.50 -5.71 -4.82
N ILE A 80 6.60 -5.12 -5.62
CA ILE A 80 5.95 -5.80 -6.74
C ILE A 80 6.92 -5.98 -7.92
N ASN A 81 7.80 -4.99 -8.12
CA ASN A 81 8.91 -5.07 -9.05
C ASN A 81 10.20 -5.02 -8.23
N PRO A 82 10.66 -6.13 -7.63
CA PRO A 82 12.04 -6.15 -7.20
C PRO A 82 12.85 -5.94 -8.48
N THR A 83 13.43 -4.74 -8.66
CA THR A 83 14.74 -4.68 -9.30
C THR A 83 15.50 -5.76 -8.56
N ARG A 84 15.74 -6.89 -9.23
CA ARG A 84 16.53 -7.96 -8.63
C ARG A 84 17.75 -7.24 -8.12
N ALA A 85 17.91 -7.18 -6.79
CA ALA A 85 19.16 -6.79 -6.20
C ALA A 85 20.10 -7.93 -6.59
N ILE A 86 20.54 -7.92 -7.85
CA ILE A 86 21.71 -8.65 -8.29
C ILE A 86 22.76 -8.15 -7.31
N PRO A 87 23.41 -9.03 -6.54
CA PRO A 87 24.47 -8.64 -5.65
C PRO A 87 25.39 -7.70 -6.43
N ARG A 88 25.60 -6.48 -5.92
CA ARG A 88 26.44 -5.46 -6.60
C ARG A 88 27.84 -5.99 -6.92
N ASP A 89 28.24 -7.08 -6.28
CA ASP A 89 29.41 -7.84 -6.67
C ASP A 89 29.13 -9.36 -6.62
N PRO A 90 28.98 -10.03 -7.77
CA PRO A 90 28.95 -11.51 -7.82
C PRO A 90 30.28 -12.14 -7.36
N ASN A 91 31.34 -11.36 -7.15
CA ASN A 91 32.58 -11.83 -6.54
C ASN A 91 32.59 -11.72 -5.01
N ALA A 92 31.66 -11.00 -4.39
CA ALA A 92 31.55 -10.96 -2.93
C ALA A 92 31.15 -12.33 -2.36
N SER A 93 30.23 -13.05 -3.02
CA SER A 93 29.90 -14.43 -2.67
C SER A 93 31.09 -15.37 -2.89
N ARG A 94 31.88 -15.16 -3.96
CA ARG A 94 33.07 -15.96 -4.25
C ARG A 94 34.19 -15.75 -3.22
N ARG A 95 34.43 -14.50 -2.78
CA ARG A 95 35.41 -14.17 -1.71
C ARG A 95 35.05 -14.79 -0.37
N LEU A 96 33.77 -14.79 0.01
CA LEU A 96 33.33 -15.47 1.23
C LEU A 96 33.64 -16.97 1.16
N GLN A 97 33.42 -17.59 0.00
CA GLN A 97 33.65 -19.02 -0.21
C GLN A 97 35.12 -19.44 -0.10
N GLU A 98 36.04 -18.56 -0.51
CA GLU A 98 37.49 -18.73 -0.38
C GLU A 98 37.98 -18.61 1.08
N ASP A 99 37.36 -17.75 1.89
CA ASP A 99 37.70 -17.61 3.30
C ASP A 99 37.29 -18.83 4.14
N TYR A 100 36.16 -19.49 3.81
CA TYR A 100 35.76 -20.72 4.50
C TYR A 100 36.68 -21.92 4.23
N THR A 101 37.35 -21.96 3.08
CA THR A 101 38.29 -23.05 2.75
C THR A 101 39.63 -22.93 3.47
N LYS A 102 39.97 -21.75 4.00
CA LYS A 102 41.21 -21.52 4.77
C LYS A 102 41.10 -21.85 6.25
N LEU A 103 39.89 -22.10 6.75
CA LEU A 103 39.63 -22.52 8.14
C LEU A 103 39.65 -24.04 8.32
N ARG A 104 39.79 -24.79 7.22
CA ARG A 104 39.86 -26.26 7.22
C ARG A 104 41.33 -26.68 7.14
N HIS A 105 42.04 -26.56 8.25
CA HIS A 105 43.26 -27.32 8.50
C HIS A 105 42.91 -28.67 9.12
#